data_AF-A0A101T0B6-F1
#
_entry.id   AF-A0A101T0B6-F1
#
_cell.length_a   1.000
_cell.length_b   1.000
_cell.length_c   1.000
_cell.angle_alpha   90.00
_cell.angle_beta   90.00
_cell.angle_gamma   90.00
#
_symmetry.space_group_name_H-M   'P 1'
#
loop_
_entity.id
_entity.type
_entity.pdbx_description
1 polymer ?
#
loop_
_entity_poly.entity_id
_entity_poly.type
_entity_poly.pdbx_seq_one_letter_code
_entity_poly.pdbx_strand_id
1 'polypeptide(L)' 'MITSSAYRIGPFEVESALVEHPAVIEAAVAGQDDPDRTQIVTAFVILHPDAAPSPQLAEELQDHVKRLTAPCK' A
#
# COMPACT_ATOMS: atom_id res chain seq x y z
N MET A 1 10.48 6.77 5.52
CA MET A 1 9.74 6.66 6.79
C MET A 1 8.56 7.60 6.70
N ILE A 2 7.33 7.09 6.78
CA ILE A 2 6.12 7.90 6.69
C ILE A 2 5.55 8.06 8.10
N THR A 3 5.29 9.29 8.52
CA THR A 3 4.79 9.59 9.87
C THR A 3 3.33 9.96 9.76
N SER A 4 2.44 8.99 9.98
CA SER A 4 0.98 9.20 9.90
C SER A 4 0.37 9.04 11.28
N SER A 5 -0.19 10.10 11.85
CA SER A 5 -0.98 10.02 13.10
C SER A 5 -0.30 9.24 14.25
N ALA A 6 1.00 9.48 14.49
CA ALA A 6 1.86 8.79 15.47
C ALA A 6 2.29 7.34 15.15
N TYR A 7 1.86 6.78 14.02
CA TYR A 7 2.36 5.49 13.52
C TYR A 7 3.57 5.70 12.61
N ARG A 8 4.59 4.87 12.83
CA ARG A 8 5.78 4.79 11.98
C ARG A 8 5.56 3.67 10.99
N ILE A 9 5.27 4.02 9.74
CA ILE A 9 5.05 3.03 8.69
C ILE A 9 6.32 2.96 7.84
N GLY A 10 6.88 1.76 7.75
CA GLY A 10 7.96 1.44 6.83
C GLY A 10 7.38 1.33 5.42
N PRO A 11 7.74 2.20 4.45
CA PRO A 11 7.24 2.08 3.08
C PRO A 11 7.61 0.72 2.48
N PHE A 12 8.80 0.21 2.82
CA PHE A 12 9.30 -1.07 2.37
C PHE A 12 8.40 -2.26 2.74
N GLU A 13 7.79 -2.27 3.93
CA GLU A 13 6.91 -3.38 4.34
C GLU A 13 5.63 -3.41 3.48
N VAL A 14 5.10 -2.23 3.14
CA VAL A 14 3.92 -2.10 2.30
C VAL A 14 4.27 -2.41 0.83
N GLU A 15 5.42 -1.96 0.34
CA GLU A 15 5.92 -2.28 -1.00
C GLU A 15 6.11 -3.79 -1.18
N SER A 16 6.77 -4.45 -0.22
CA SER A 16 7.01 -5.89 -0.26
C SER A 16 5.69 -6.67 -0.22
N ALA A 17 4.74 -6.26 0.61
CA ALA A 17 3.41 -6.87 0.66
C ALA A 17 2.63 -6.72 -0.65
N LEU A 18 2.75 -5.57 -1.34
CA LEU A 18 2.09 -5.37 -2.63
C LEU A 18 2.72 -6.20 -3.75
N VAL A 19 4.06 -6.33 -3.75
CA VAL A 19 4.80 -7.12 -4.76
C VAL A 19 4.60 -8.63 -4.59
N GLU A 20 4.20 -9.11 -3.41
CA GLU A 20 3.79 -10.52 -3.22
C GLU A 20 2.50 -10.88 -3.98
N HIS A 21 1.69 -9.89 -4.38
CA HIS A 21 0.46 -10.13 -5.11
C HIS A 21 0.74 -10.43 -6.60
N PRO A 22 0.20 -11.53 -7.17
CA PRO A 22 0.52 -11.96 -8.53
C PRO A 22 0.03 -10.99 -9.62
N ALA A 23 -0.87 -10.08 -9.29
CA ALA A 23 -1.35 -9.04 -10.21
C ALA A 23 -0.44 -7.80 -10.27
N VAL A 24 0.54 -7.67 -9.37
CA VAL A 24 1.42 -6.49 -9.23
C VAL A 24 2.81 -6.83 -9.76
N ILE A 25 3.33 -6.00 -10.67
CA ILE A 25 4.71 -6.08 -11.15
C ILE A 25 5.64 -5.33 -10.19
N GLU A 26 5.29 -4.08 -9.90
CA GLU A 26 6.08 -3.18 -9.06
C GLU A 26 5.15 -2.33 -8.20
N ALA A 27 5.62 -2.01 -7.00
CA ALA A 27 4.93 -1.10 -6.09
C ALA A 27 5.92 -0.10 -5.49
N ALA A 28 5.48 1.14 -5.32
CA ALA A 28 6.23 2.20 -4.66
C ALA A 28 5.31 2.91 -3.66
N VAL A 29 5.78 3.13 -2.44
CA VAL A 29 4.99 3.70 -1.35
C VAL A 29 5.61 5.00 -0.87
N ALA A 30 4.84 6.08 -0.97
CA ALA A 30 5.26 7.41 -0.58
C ALA A 30 4.29 8.01 0.43
N GLY A 31 4.80 8.86 1.32
CA GLY A 31 3.98 9.68 2.19
C GLY A 31 3.59 10.94 1.43
N GLN A 32 2.29 11.18 1.27
CA GLN A 32 1.76 12.43 0.74
C GLN A 32 1.28 13.29 1.91
N ASP A 33 1.51 14.59 1.86
CA ASP A 33 1.06 15.49 2.93
C ASP A 33 -0.47 15.54 2.95
N ASP A 34 -1.04 15.34 4.14
CA ASP A 34 -2.48 15.29 4.37
C ASP A 34 -2.85 16.19 5.57
N PRO A 35 -3.84 17.08 5.43
CA PRO A 35 -4.18 18.06 6.45
C PRO A 35 -4.74 17.44 7.75
N ASP A 36 -5.29 16.23 7.71
CA ASP A 36 -5.88 15.56 8.87
C ASP A 36 -4.88 14.63 9.57
N ARG A 37 -3.99 13.96 8.82
CA ARG A 37 -3.11 12.89 9.34
C ARG A 37 -1.62 13.23 9.33
N THR A 38 -1.27 14.47 9.02
CA THR A 38 0.09 14.95 8.70
C THR A 38 0.61 14.39 7.38
N GLN A 39 0.69 13.06 7.27
CA GLN A 39 1.03 12.35 6.04
C GLN A 39 0.11 11.15 5.85
N ILE A 40 -0.40 10.96 4.64
CA ILE A 40 -1.14 9.76 4.24
C ILE A 40 -0.21 8.83 3.46
N VAL A 41 -0.38 7.52 3.65
CA VAL A 41 0.37 6.51 2.90
C VAL A 41 -0.30 6.35 1.54
N THR A 42 0.41 6.71 0.48
CA THR A 42 -0.03 6.56 -0.90
C THR A 42 0.83 5.50 -1.58
N ALA A 43 0.18 4.44 -2.07
CA ALA A 43 0.84 3.37 -2.81
C ALA A 43 0.57 3.52 -4.31
N PHE A 44 1.64 3.50 -5.10
CA PHE A 44 1.61 3.45 -6.56
C PHE A 44 1.94 2.03 -6.99
N VAL A 45 1.05 1.40 -7.75
CA VAL A 45 1.18 0.01 -8.19
C VAL A 45 1.14 -0.08 -9.70
N ILE A 46 2.09 -0.82 -10.27
CA ILE A 46 2.13 -1.22 -11.67
C ILE A 46 1.55 -2.62 -11.74
N LEU A 47 0.44 -2.76 -12.47
CA LEU A 47 -0.23 -4.04 -12.66
C LEU A 47 0.38 -4.81 -13.83
N HIS A 48 0.21 -6.14 -13.80
CA HIS A 48 0.51 -6.98 -14.95
C HIS A 48 -0.33 -6.57 -16.16
N PRO A 49 0.20 -6.70 -17.40
CA PRO A 49 -0.57 -6.42 -18.62
C PRO A 49 -1.82 -7.29 -18.76
N ASP A 50 -1.83 -8.46 -18.09
CA ASP A 50 -2.96 -9.39 -18.04
C ASP A 50 -3.96 -9.06 -16.93
N ALA A 51 -3.63 -8.13 -16.02
CA ALA A 51 -4.48 -7.70 -14.92
C ALA A 51 -5.19 -6.38 -15.26
N ALA A 52 -6.51 -6.37 -15.11
CA ALA A 52 -7.31 -5.17 -15.34
C ALA A 52 -7.43 -4.33 -14.05
N PRO A 53 -7.13 -3.01 -14.10
CA PRO A 53 -7.38 -2.14 -12.96
C PRO A 53 -8.89 -2.07 -12.69
N SER A 54 -9.29 -2.49 -11.50
CA SER A 54 -10.68 -2.47 -11.06
C SER A 54 -10.77 -2.00 -9.60
N PRO A 55 -11.89 -1.38 -9.19
CA PRO A 55 -12.08 -1.00 -7.79
C PRO A 55 -12.03 -2.23 -6.85
N GLN A 56 -12.45 -3.40 -7.33
CA GLN A 56 -12.35 -4.67 -6.59
C GLN A 56 -10.89 -5.06 -6.35
N LEU A 57 -10.02 -4.93 -7.36
CA LEU A 57 -8.59 -5.22 -7.21
C LEU A 57 -7.93 -4.25 -6.24
N ALA A 58 -8.36 -2.98 -6.21
CA ALA A 58 -7.87 -2.02 -5.24
C ALA A 58 -8.25 -2.40 -3.81
N GLU A 59 -9.49 -2.83 -3.56
CA GLU A 59 -9.92 -3.36 -2.26
C GLU A 59 -9.14 -4.63 -1.88
N GLU A 60 -8.95 -5.55 -2.82
CA GLU A 60 -8.20 -6.79 -2.62
C GLU A 60 -6.74 -6.52 -2.21
N LEU A 61 -6.06 -5.59 -2.90
CA LEU A 61 -4.71 -5.17 -2.57
C LEU A 61 -4.63 -4.47 -1.21
N GLN A 62 -5.59 -3.59 -0.90
CA GLN A 62 -5.67 -2.97 0.42
C GLN A 62 -5.84 -4.01 1.52
N ASP A 63 -6.71 -5.00 1.31
CA ASP A 63 -6.93 -6.07 2.29
C ASP A 63 -5.74 -7.02 2.36
N HIS A 64 -5.02 -7.25 1.26
CA HIS A 64 -3.78 -8.01 1.25
C HIS A 64 -2.70 -7.34 2.10
N VAL A 65 -2.47 -6.03 1.90
CA VAL A 65 -1.57 -5.24 2.73
C VAL A 65 -2.04 -5.22 4.19
N LYS A 66 -3.33 -5.02 4.47
CA LYS A 66 -3.84 -5.11 5.85
C LYS A 66 -3.58 -6.48 6.47
N ARG A 67 -3.67 -7.59 5.72
CA ARG A 67 -3.40 -8.93 6.27
C ARG A 67 -1.92 -9.14 6.59
N LEU A 68 -1.02 -8.65 5.74
CA LEU A 68 0.42 -8.87 5.87
C LEU A 68 1.08 -7.87 6.82
N THR A 69 0.73 -6.60 6.68
CA THR A 69 1.39 -5.49 7.38
C THR A 69 0.70 -5.10 8.67
N ALA A 70 -0.53 -5.55 8.95
CA ALA A 70 -1.19 -5.15 10.19
C ALA A 70 -0.43 -5.66 11.43
N PRO A 71 0.09 -4.74 12.27
CA PRO A 71 0.16 -4.96 13.70
C PRO A 71 -1.20 -4.49 14.24
N CYS A 72 -2.28 -5.21 13.95
CA CYS A 72 -3.58 -4.98 14.59
C CYS A 72 -3.93 -6.18 15.47
N LYS A 73 -3.20 -6.26 16.58
CA LYS A 73 -3.74 -6.56 17.90
C LYS A 73 -3.48 -5.38 18.81
#